data_AF-A0A1Y5Y3W4-F1
#
_entry.id   AF-A0A1Y5Y3W4-F1
#
_cell.length_a   1.000
_cell.length_b   1.000
_cell.length_c   1.000
_cell.angle_alpha   90.00
_cell.angle_beta   90.00
_cell.angle_gamma   90.00
#
_symmetry.space_group_name_H-M   'P 1'
#
loop_
_entity.id
_entity.type
_entity.pdbx_description
1 polymer ?
#
loop_
_entity_poly.entity_id
_entity_poly.type
_entity_poly.pdbx_seq_one_letter_code
_entity_poly.pdbx_strand_id
1 'polypeptide(L)'
;MTSLSRRVLLGAGAVFAASSSVPASAAALPADPYLPTVPHVIEAETFAQYLNLPSCPRENNNYKDDGTPNVLTWGTPGQPSTWFNQSQCASFLTGLLRRTYPSATPEHFEAEFGSRSPNARQYRQGFARGVSGWLSIPRLADLRAGDFIAIDNNNGQPTQTGHIVMVRRIKGTYVAPSSSLNFPGETQYAVEVIDCTSDPHGVLGVGNYHAYPDIRLIDGVNDREGVGFGHMMFYVSDSTGAFTRYRWSVNTSSTGTYTVAQRPIAAARFTATASAP
;
A
#
# COMPACT_ATOMS: atom_id res chain seq x y z
N MET A 1 25.39 8.96 -84.71
CA MET A 1 24.65 9.33 -83.48
C MET A 1 24.07 8.04 -82.92
N THR A 2 24.85 7.25 -82.15
CA THR A 2 24.86 7.16 -80.65
C THR A 2 23.49 6.70 -80.13
N SER A 3 23.25 5.63 -79.36
CA SER A 3 23.97 4.87 -78.32
C SER A 3 23.01 3.69 -77.93
N LEU A 4 23.43 2.41 -77.79
CA LEU A 4 23.71 1.69 -76.51
C LEU A 4 22.64 1.92 -75.39
N SER A 5 22.19 0.98 -74.53
CA SER A 5 22.40 -0.45 -74.26
C SER A 5 21.60 -0.83 -72.97
N ARG A 6 21.49 -2.15 -72.69
CA ARG A 6 21.48 -2.84 -71.38
C ARG A 6 20.25 -2.90 -70.44
N ARG A 7 19.80 -4.16 -70.27
CA ARG A 7 19.56 -4.97 -69.03
C ARG A 7 19.87 -4.33 -67.67
N VAL A 8 19.07 -4.73 -66.65
CA VAL A 8 19.36 -4.91 -65.19
C VAL A 8 17.98 -5.11 -64.49
N LEU A 9 17.70 -5.91 -63.46
CA LEU A 9 18.42 -6.89 -62.64
C LEU A 9 17.38 -7.85 -61.97
N LEU A 10 17.87 -9.00 -61.52
CA LEU A 10 17.23 -9.96 -60.61
C LEU A 10 16.85 -9.33 -59.25
N GLY A 11 15.66 -9.66 -58.74
CA GLY A 11 15.27 -9.42 -57.34
C GLY A 11 15.47 -10.66 -56.50
N ALA A 12 16.40 -10.60 -55.55
CA ALA A 12 16.63 -11.60 -54.51
C ALA A 12 15.52 -11.50 -53.44
N GLY A 13 14.78 -12.59 -53.23
CA GLY A 13 13.86 -12.74 -52.11
C GLY A 13 14.62 -13.14 -50.85
N ALA A 14 14.81 -12.20 -49.92
CA ALA A 14 15.30 -12.50 -48.58
C ALA A 14 14.16 -13.09 -47.74
N VAL A 15 14.33 -14.35 -47.30
CA VAL A 15 13.43 -15.00 -46.34
C VAL A 15 13.81 -14.50 -44.94
N PHE A 16 13.02 -13.58 -44.39
CA PHE A 16 13.14 -13.22 -42.98
C PHE A 16 12.61 -14.37 -42.12
N ALA A 17 13.51 -15.11 -41.48
CA ALA A 17 13.17 -16.00 -40.40
C ALA A 17 12.71 -15.14 -39.20
N ALA A 18 11.39 -15.11 -38.98
CA ALA A 18 10.82 -14.54 -37.78
C ALA A 18 11.19 -15.43 -36.59
N SER A 19 12.21 -15.03 -35.84
CA SER A 19 12.48 -15.55 -34.51
C SER A 19 11.30 -15.22 -33.61
N SER A 20 10.40 -16.19 -33.42
CA SER A 20 9.31 -16.12 -32.46
C SER A 20 9.89 -16.04 -31.04
N SER A 21 10.00 -14.82 -30.52
CA SER A 21 10.21 -14.59 -29.10
C SER A 21 8.97 -15.06 -28.35
N VAL A 22 9.13 -16.11 -27.55
CA VAL A 22 8.13 -16.52 -26.58
C VAL A 22 7.99 -15.37 -25.57
N PRO A 23 6.82 -14.75 -25.40
CA PRO A 23 6.66 -13.77 -24.34
C PRO A 23 6.79 -14.51 -23.01
N ALA A 24 7.63 -13.97 -22.12
CA ALA A 24 7.62 -14.38 -20.73
C ALA A 24 6.20 -14.22 -20.21
N SER A 25 5.56 -15.33 -19.87
CA SER A 25 4.25 -15.32 -19.24
C SER A 25 4.41 -14.57 -17.92
N ALA A 26 3.91 -13.33 -17.86
CA ALA A 26 3.50 -12.73 -16.60
C ALA A 26 2.62 -13.78 -15.94
N ALA A 27 3.04 -14.33 -14.80
CA ALA A 27 2.22 -15.25 -14.04
C ALA A 27 0.89 -14.54 -13.80
N ALA A 28 -0.17 -15.03 -14.46
CA ALA A 28 -1.50 -14.48 -14.28
C ALA A 28 -1.79 -14.54 -12.78
N LEU A 29 -1.93 -13.38 -12.15
CA LEU A 29 -2.40 -13.33 -10.78
C LEU A 29 -3.72 -14.10 -10.73
N PRO A 30 -3.90 -15.01 -9.75
CA PRO A 30 -5.12 -15.79 -9.65
C PRO A 30 -6.35 -14.87 -9.64
N ALA A 31 -7.48 -15.40 -10.14
CA ALA A 31 -8.78 -14.73 -10.12
C ALA A 31 -9.02 -14.09 -8.74
N ASP A 32 -9.58 -12.87 -8.77
CA ASP A 32 -9.60 -11.95 -7.63
C ASP A 32 -9.94 -12.67 -6.30
N PRO A 33 -8.96 -12.92 -5.41
CA PRO A 33 -9.13 -13.85 -4.30
C PRO A 33 -9.95 -13.25 -3.14
N TYR A 34 -10.68 -12.16 -3.37
CA TYR A 34 -11.57 -11.53 -2.39
C TYR A 34 -12.78 -12.43 -2.11
N LEU A 35 -12.54 -13.46 -1.30
CA LEU A 35 -13.45 -14.00 -0.29
C LEU A 35 -14.22 -12.84 0.39
N PRO A 36 -15.40 -13.08 1.01
CA PRO A 36 -16.18 -12.01 1.65
C PRO A 36 -15.24 -11.10 2.45
N THR A 37 -15.24 -9.81 2.08
CA THR A 37 -14.36 -8.79 2.61
C THR A 37 -14.30 -8.90 4.13
N VAL A 38 -13.09 -9.08 4.68
CA VAL A 38 -12.93 -9.28 6.13
C VAL A 38 -13.49 -8.08 6.89
N PRO A 39 -14.11 -8.27 8.08
CA PRO A 39 -14.86 -7.22 8.77
C PRO A 39 -14.12 -5.89 8.95
N HIS A 40 -12.83 -5.92 9.28
CA HIS A 40 -12.06 -4.70 9.49
C HIS A 40 -11.78 -3.93 8.20
N VAL A 41 -11.80 -4.59 7.03
CA VAL A 41 -11.72 -3.89 5.74
C VAL A 41 -13.01 -3.13 5.48
N ILE A 42 -14.18 -3.73 5.74
CA ILE A 42 -15.48 -3.04 5.62
C ILE A 42 -15.52 -1.82 6.53
N GLU A 43 -15.12 -1.98 7.79
CA GLU A 43 -15.07 -0.89 8.76
C GLU A 43 -14.11 0.22 8.33
N ALA A 44 -12.92 -0.13 7.82
CA ALA A 44 -11.93 0.85 7.37
C ALA A 44 -12.38 1.60 6.11
N GLU A 45 -12.93 0.89 5.13
CA GLU A 45 -13.43 1.50 3.90
C GLU A 45 -14.59 2.45 4.20
N THR A 46 -15.53 2.02 5.05
CA THR A 46 -16.66 2.86 5.47
C THR A 46 -16.17 4.12 6.19
N PHE A 47 -15.25 3.95 7.13
CA PHE A 47 -14.68 5.07 7.90
C PHE A 47 -13.94 6.06 7.00
N ALA A 48 -13.06 5.57 6.11
CA ALA A 48 -12.34 6.40 5.15
C ALA A 48 -13.29 7.12 4.17
N GLN A 49 -14.31 6.44 3.66
CA GLN A 49 -15.27 7.04 2.73
C GLN A 49 -16.04 8.18 3.39
N TYR A 50 -16.60 7.97 4.58
CA TYR A 50 -17.36 9.02 5.27
C TYR A 50 -16.52 10.25 5.59
N LEU A 51 -15.28 10.05 6.06
CA LEU A 51 -14.36 11.15 6.38
C LEU A 51 -13.92 11.96 5.16
N ASN A 52 -13.98 11.38 3.96
CA ASN A 52 -13.56 12.04 2.71
C ASN A 52 -14.75 12.52 1.85
N LEU A 53 -16.00 12.41 2.33
CA LEU A 53 -17.13 13.02 1.64
C LEU A 53 -17.02 14.55 1.65
N PRO A 54 -17.42 15.25 0.58
CA PRO A 54 -17.41 16.72 0.53
C PRO A 54 -18.21 17.40 1.66
N SER A 55 -19.22 16.71 2.19
CA SER A 55 -20.07 17.18 3.30
C SER A 55 -19.52 16.85 4.70
N CYS A 56 -18.43 16.09 4.81
CA CYS A 56 -17.74 15.91 6.09
C CYS A 56 -16.91 17.18 6.38
N PRO A 57 -17.02 17.77 7.60
CA PRO A 57 -16.11 18.84 8.03
C PRO A 57 -14.66 18.40 7.86
N ARG A 58 -13.79 19.31 7.40
CA ARG A 58 -12.40 18.95 7.06
C ARG A 58 -11.62 18.58 8.32
N GLU A 59 -11.86 19.33 9.38
CA GLU A 59 -11.32 19.15 10.72
C GLU A 59 -11.73 17.83 11.37
N ASN A 60 -12.61 17.04 10.76
CA ASN A 60 -12.96 15.71 11.27
C ASN A 60 -11.97 14.63 10.85
N ASN A 61 -11.01 14.90 9.95
CA ASN A 61 -10.04 13.91 9.51
C ASN A 61 -8.62 14.46 9.55
N ASN A 62 -7.91 14.19 10.65
CA ASN A 62 -6.57 14.74 10.87
C ASN A 62 -5.54 13.64 11.15
N TYR A 63 -4.31 13.92 10.74
CA TYR A 63 -3.15 13.17 11.21
C TYR A 63 -2.66 13.82 12.49
N LYS A 64 -2.76 13.11 13.61
CA LYS A 64 -2.54 13.75 14.90
C LYS A 64 -1.06 14.07 15.16
N ASP A 65 -0.83 15.15 15.89
CA ASP A 65 0.49 15.48 16.44
C ASP A 65 0.93 14.48 17.52
N ASP A 66 2.23 14.43 17.77
CA ASP A 66 2.79 13.67 18.88
C ASP A 66 2.25 14.19 20.23
N GLY A 67 1.95 13.28 21.16
CA GLY A 67 1.40 13.61 22.48
C GLY A 67 -0.11 13.89 22.51
N THR A 68 -0.77 14.11 21.37
CA THR A 68 -2.24 14.26 21.33
C THR A 68 -2.97 12.91 21.49
N PRO A 69 -4.17 12.88 22.09
CA PRO A 69 -4.97 11.65 22.22
C PRO A 69 -5.40 11.08 20.87
N ASN A 70 -5.51 9.75 20.80
CA ASN A 70 -6.16 9.05 19.69
C ASN A 70 -7.68 9.15 19.86
N VAL A 71 -8.39 9.67 18.85
CA VAL A 71 -9.86 9.72 18.83
C VAL A 71 -10.35 9.17 17.50
N LEU A 72 -11.17 8.12 17.56
CA LEU A 72 -11.84 7.54 16.41
C LEU A 72 -13.33 7.41 16.75
N THR A 73 -14.18 8.09 15.98
CA THR A 73 -15.63 8.06 16.15
C THR A 73 -16.25 7.56 14.86
N TRP A 74 -16.80 6.34 14.90
CA TRP A 74 -17.67 5.84 13.85
C TRP A 74 -19.01 6.56 13.98
N GLY A 75 -19.31 7.40 13.02
CA GLY A 75 -20.51 8.21 13.01
C GLY A 75 -21.76 7.41 12.61
N THR A 76 -22.86 8.15 12.43
CA THR A 76 -24.10 7.60 11.90
C THR A 76 -23.99 7.53 10.37
N PRO A 77 -24.30 6.37 9.74
CA PRO A 77 -24.38 6.28 8.28
C PRO A 77 -25.32 7.35 7.70
N GLY A 78 -24.85 8.06 6.68
CA GLY A 78 -25.58 9.17 6.05
C GLY A 78 -25.43 10.52 6.76
N GLN A 79 -24.69 10.60 7.87
CA GLN A 79 -24.36 11.86 8.56
C GLN A 79 -22.84 12.03 8.67
N PRO A 80 -22.14 12.44 7.60
CA PRO A 80 -20.68 12.49 7.56
C PRO A 80 -20.06 13.36 8.65
N SER A 81 -20.75 14.42 9.09
CA SER A 81 -20.30 15.30 10.19
C SER A 81 -20.17 14.63 11.55
N THR A 82 -20.72 13.42 11.73
CA THR A 82 -20.64 12.65 12.98
C THR A 82 -19.45 11.68 13.01
N TRP A 83 -18.73 11.54 11.89
CA TRP A 83 -17.51 10.73 11.80
C TRP A 83 -16.31 11.58 12.17
N PHE A 84 -15.36 11.04 12.93
CA PHE A 84 -14.19 11.78 13.39
C PHE A 84 -12.95 10.90 13.51
N ASN A 85 -11.81 11.42 13.04
CA ASN A 85 -10.48 10.83 13.14
C ASN A 85 -9.47 11.88 13.61
N GLN A 86 -8.79 11.55 14.70
CA GLN A 86 -7.54 12.15 15.14
C GLN A 86 -6.61 11.00 15.54
N SER A 87 -5.78 10.56 14.61
CA SER A 87 -4.87 9.43 14.82
C SER A 87 -3.64 9.51 13.92
N GLN A 88 -2.61 8.73 14.22
CA GLN A 88 -1.51 8.38 13.32
C GLN A 88 -1.79 7.00 12.69
N CYS A 89 -1.00 6.63 11.68
CA CYS A 89 -1.13 5.37 10.94
C CYS A 89 -1.35 4.14 11.85
N ALA A 90 -0.49 3.94 12.84
CA ALA A 90 -0.56 2.78 13.72
C ALA A 90 -1.74 2.83 14.70
N SER A 91 -2.06 4.02 15.24
CA SER A 91 -3.18 4.20 16.15
C SER A 91 -4.54 4.07 15.46
N PHE A 92 -4.65 4.49 14.19
CA PHE A 92 -5.84 4.26 13.36
C PHE A 92 -6.11 2.75 13.25
N LEU A 93 -5.10 2.00 12.78
CA LEU A 93 -5.24 0.57 12.54
C LEU A 93 -5.43 -0.24 13.83
N THR A 94 -4.78 0.17 14.93
CA THR A 94 -5.03 -0.41 16.26
C THR A 94 -6.47 -0.18 16.71
N GLY A 95 -6.96 1.07 16.60
CA GLY A 95 -8.32 1.42 16.98
C GLY A 95 -9.39 0.75 16.12
N LEU A 96 -9.13 0.63 14.82
CA LEU A 96 -9.94 -0.15 13.87
C LEU A 96 -10.06 -1.62 14.29
N LEU A 97 -8.94 -2.28 14.63
CA LEU A 97 -8.99 -3.68 15.06
C LEU A 97 -9.73 -3.83 16.39
N ARG A 98 -9.49 -2.93 17.36
CA ARG A 98 -10.21 -2.89 18.64
C ARG A 98 -11.72 -2.70 18.49
N ARG A 99 -12.12 -1.87 17.52
CA ARG A 99 -13.52 -1.65 17.13
C ARG A 99 -14.15 -2.92 16.56
N THR A 100 -13.40 -3.62 15.71
CA THR A 100 -13.90 -4.73 14.90
C THR A 100 -13.93 -6.05 15.67
N TYR A 101 -12.92 -6.30 16.52
CA TYR A 101 -12.69 -7.61 17.11
C TYR A 101 -12.63 -7.55 18.63
N PRO A 102 -13.48 -8.33 19.34
CA PRO A 102 -13.38 -8.47 20.80
C PRO A 102 -12.02 -8.99 21.28
N SER A 103 -11.32 -9.79 20.47
CA SER A 103 -9.99 -10.33 20.79
C SER A 103 -8.86 -9.31 20.65
N ALA A 104 -9.07 -8.19 19.96
CA ALA A 104 -8.08 -7.14 19.80
C ALA A 104 -8.13 -6.20 21.02
N THR A 105 -7.83 -6.69 22.22
CA THR A 105 -7.85 -5.89 23.45
C THR A 105 -6.57 -5.07 23.63
N PRO A 106 -6.57 -3.99 24.43
CA PRO A 106 -5.34 -3.29 24.80
C PRO A 106 -4.26 -4.23 25.36
N GLU A 107 -4.68 -5.22 26.15
CA GLU A 107 -3.79 -6.23 26.76
C GLU A 107 -3.17 -7.15 25.70
N HIS A 108 -3.92 -7.50 24.64
CA HIS A 108 -3.38 -8.22 23.49
C HIS A 108 -2.24 -7.43 22.84
N PHE A 109 -2.46 -6.15 22.55
CA PHE A 109 -1.41 -5.32 21.94
C PHE A 109 -0.21 -5.12 22.87
N GLU A 110 -0.46 -4.95 24.17
CA GLU A 110 0.60 -4.84 25.18
C GLU A 110 1.44 -6.12 25.26
N ALA A 111 0.82 -7.30 25.27
CA ALA A 111 1.53 -8.57 25.32
C ALA A 111 2.35 -8.84 24.05
N GLU A 112 1.77 -8.61 22.87
CA GLU A 112 2.39 -9.00 21.60
C GLU A 112 3.37 -7.94 21.05
N PHE A 113 3.14 -6.67 21.35
CA PHE A 113 3.92 -5.55 20.80
C PHE A 113 4.60 -4.67 21.86
N GLY A 114 4.36 -4.92 23.15
CA GLY A 114 4.93 -4.14 24.26
C GLY A 114 4.27 -2.76 24.44
N SER A 115 3.09 -2.52 23.85
CA SER A 115 2.34 -1.27 24.01
C SER A 115 0.86 -1.50 23.72
N ARG A 116 -0.02 -0.86 24.50
CA ARG A 116 -1.47 -0.81 24.24
C ARG A 116 -1.85 -0.02 22.97
N SER A 117 -0.92 0.77 22.45
CA SER A 117 -1.03 1.54 21.21
C SER A 117 0.30 1.47 20.47
N PRO A 118 0.63 0.31 19.86
CA PRO A 118 1.94 0.11 19.26
C PRO A 118 2.15 1.04 18.07
N ASN A 119 3.38 1.53 17.93
CA ASN A 119 3.79 2.32 16.77
C ASN A 119 4.20 1.42 15.58
N ALA A 120 4.50 2.02 14.43
CA ALA A 120 4.84 1.26 13.21
C ALA A 120 6.07 0.36 13.39
N ARG A 121 7.09 0.82 14.12
CA ARG A 121 8.28 0.01 14.47
C ARG A 121 7.89 -1.21 15.30
N GLN A 122 7.08 -1.03 16.34
CA GLN A 122 6.63 -2.13 17.19
C GLN A 122 5.83 -3.16 16.40
N TYR A 123 4.90 -2.72 15.54
CA TYR A 123 4.20 -3.61 14.62
C TYR A 123 5.16 -4.38 13.72
N ARG A 124 6.09 -3.68 13.05
CA ARG A 124 7.08 -4.30 12.16
C ARG A 124 7.91 -5.35 12.90
N GLN A 125 8.36 -5.06 14.11
CA GLN A 125 9.12 -5.99 14.93
C GLN A 125 8.28 -7.21 15.37
N GLY A 126 7.04 -6.99 15.79
CA GLY A 126 6.12 -8.07 16.15
C GLY A 126 5.83 -9.00 14.97
N PHE A 127 5.50 -8.45 13.80
CA PHE A 127 5.24 -9.22 12.57
C PHE A 127 6.46 -10.05 12.15
N ALA A 128 7.68 -9.51 12.29
CA ALA A 128 8.91 -10.22 11.97
C ALA A 128 9.23 -11.36 12.96
N ARG A 129 8.86 -11.21 14.24
CA ARG A 129 9.05 -12.26 15.27
C ARG A 129 8.00 -13.38 15.17
N GLY A 130 6.82 -13.08 14.63
CA GLY A 130 5.65 -13.95 14.73
C GLY A 130 5.03 -13.86 16.11
N VAL A 131 3.90 -13.17 16.22
CA VAL A 131 3.19 -12.90 17.48
C VAL A 131 1.82 -13.53 17.46
N SER A 132 1.26 -13.86 18.63
CA SER A 132 -0.03 -14.54 18.74
C SER A 132 -1.15 -13.69 18.12
N GLY A 133 -2.11 -14.34 17.45
CA GLY A 133 -3.20 -13.65 16.75
C GLY A 133 -2.78 -12.97 15.44
N TRP A 134 -1.55 -13.21 14.96
CA TRP A 134 -1.06 -12.69 13.68
C TRP A 134 -0.35 -13.76 12.87
N LEU A 135 -0.74 -13.91 11.60
CA LEU A 135 -0.06 -14.77 10.63
C LEU A 135 0.93 -13.93 9.84
N SER A 136 2.23 -14.29 9.89
CA SER A 136 3.26 -13.63 9.08
C SER A 136 3.05 -13.89 7.59
N ILE A 137 3.17 -12.85 6.76
CA ILE A 137 3.00 -12.91 5.30
C ILE A 137 4.30 -12.44 4.64
N PRO A 138 5.28 -13.33 4.39
CA PRO A 138 6.61 -12.94 3.93
C PRO A 138 6.66 -12.53 2.44
N ARG A 139 5.63 -12.89 1.66
CA ARG A 139 5.59 -12.66 0.22
C ARG A 139 4.40 -11.80 -0.18
N LEU A 140 4.63 -10.89 -1.12
CA LEU A 140 3.56 -10.03 -1.64
C LEU A 140 2.42 -10.82 -2.29
N ALA A 141 2.76 -11.93 -2.97
CA ALA A 141 1.77 -12.79 -3.62
C ALA A 141 0.77 -13.45 -2.65
N ASP A 142 1.11 -13.51 -1.36
CA ASP A 142 0.26 -14.11 -0.32
C ASP A 142 -0.62 -13.06 0.40
N LEU A 143 -0.40 -11.78 0.10
CA LEU A 143 -1.20 -10.68 0.64
C LEU A 143 -2.64 -10.74 0.15
N ARG A 144 -3.54 -10.30 1.01
CA ARG A 144 -4.97 -10.15 0.77
C ARG A 144 -5.46 -8.81 1.30
N ALA A 145 -6.64 -8.38 0.88
CA ALA A 145 -7.32 -7.26 1.52
C ALA A 145 -7.44 -7.50 3.03
N GLY A 146 -7.06 -6.51 3.83
CA GLY A 146 -7.03 -6.57 5.29
C GLY A 146 -5.69 -7.00 5.89
N ASP A 147 -4.72 -7.43 5.07
CA ASP A 147 -3.37 -7.65 5.59
C ASP A 147 -2.69 -6.32 5.90
N PHE A 148 -1.78 -6.34 6.86
CA PHE A 148 -1.07 -5.16 7.32
C PHE A 148 0.37 -5.22 6.82
N ILE A 149 0.91 -4.09 6.36
CA ILE A 149 2.32 -3.93 6.02
C ILE A 149 2.89 -2.85 6.92
N ALA A 150 3.85 -3.20 7.76
CA ALA A 150 4.53 -2.30 8.68
C ALA A 150 5.97 -2.06 8.25
N ILE A 151 6.38 -0.80 8.32
CA ILE A 151 7.67 -0.27 7.89
C ILE A 151 8.30 0.42 9.08
N ASP A 152 9.56 0.13 9.38
CA ASP A 152 10.37 0.86 10.36
C ASP A 152 11.29 1.83 9.62
N ASN A 153 11.29 3.10 10.02
CA ASN A 153 12.22 4.09 9.46
C ASN A 153 13.68 3.82 9.85
N ASN A 154 13.92 2.94 10.84
CA ASN A 154 15.24 2.54 11.33
C ASN A 154 16.14 3.75 11.69
N ASN A 155 15.52 4.79 12.24
CA ASN A 155 16.13 6.09 12.49
C ASN A 155 16.50 6.32 13.97
N GLY A 156 16.25 5.35 14.84
CA GLY A 156 16.48 5.45 16.29
C GLY A 156 15.59 6.47 17.01
N GLN A 157 14.70 7.17 16.30
CA GLN A 157 13.85 8.19 16.90
C GLN A 157 12.69 7.56 17.67
N PRO A 158 12.30 8.14 18.83
CA PRO A 158 11.16 7.67 19.61
C PRO A 158 9.83 8.03 18.93
N THR A 159 9.79 9.13 18.20
CA THR A 159 8.69 9.57 17.33
C THR A 159 9.07 9.36 15.87
N GLN A 160 8.11 9.43 14.94
CA GLN A 160 8.35 9.16 13.50
C GLN A 160 8.98 7.78 13.22
N THR A 161 8.43 6.77 13.88
CA THR A 161 9.01 5.42 13.93
C THR A 161 8.94 4.65 12.61
N GLY A 162 8.11 5.08 11.68
CA GLY A 162 7.84 4.36 10.44
C GLY A 162 6.42 4.59 9.95
N HIS A 163 5.91 3.64 9.16
CA HIS A 163 4.55 3.66 8.66
C HIS A 163 3.91 2.28 8.73
N ILE A 164 2.60 2.21 8.92
CA ILE A 164 1.84 0.97 8.79
C ILE A 164 0.59 1.24 7.99
N VAL A 165 0.33 0.35 7.04
CA VAL A 165 -0.82 0.43 6.13
C VAL A 165 -1.58 -0.88 6.15
N MET A 166 -2.86 -0.81 5.83
CA MET A 166 -3.67 -1.98 5.53
C MET A 166 -3.82 -2.12 4.01
N VAL A 167 -3.63 -3.32 3.48
CA VAL A 167 -3.83 -3.63 2.07
C VAL A 167 -5.32 -3.53 1.78
N ARG A 168 -5.69 -2.66 0.83
CA ARG A 168 -7.02 -2.62 0.24
C ARG A 168 -7.10 -3.57 -0.94
N ARG A 169 -6.14 -3.44 -1.85
CA ARG A 169 -6.08 -4.21 -3.09
C ARG A 169 -4.67 -4.24 -3.69
N ILE A 170 -4.31 -5.37 -4.28
CA ILE A 170 -3.13 -5.45 -5.16
C ILE A 170 -3.59 -5.10 -6.58
N LYS A 171 -3.07 -4.00 -7.14
CA LYS A 171 -3.45 -3.53 -8.50
C LYS A 171 -2.71 -4.31 -9.60
N GLY A 172 -1.64 -5.01 -9.24
CA GLY A 172 -0.81 -5.79 -10.13
C GLY A 172 0.61 -5.24 -10.23
N THR A 173 1.37 -5.79 -11.18
CA THR A 173 2.73 -5.33 -11.47
C THR A 173 2.72 -3.92 -12.04
N TYR A 174 3.69 -3.11 -11.66
CA TYR A 174 3.84 -1.73 -12.11
C TYR A 174 5.24 -1.50 -12.67
N VAL A 175 5.34 -0.88 -13.85
CA VAL A 175 6.60 -0.43 -14.44
C VAL A 175 6.67 1.08 -14.32
N ALA A 176 7.68 1.59 -13.63
CA ALA A 176 7.85 3.02 -13.47
C ALA A 176 8.28 3.66 -14.80
N PRO A 177 7.73 4.84 -15.15
CA PRO A 177 8.18 5.59 -16.32
C PRO A 177 9.68 5.92 -16.28
N SER A 178 10.22 6.16 -15.07
CA SER A 178 11.66 6.29 -14.87
C SER A 178 12.31 4.92 -14.73
N SER A 179 13.22 4.58 -15.64
CA SER A 179 13.99 3.33 -15.59
C SER A 179 14.85 3.19 -14.33
N SER A 180 15.27 4.30 -13.72
CA SER A 180 16.00 4.31 -12.45
C SER A 180 15.20 3.77 -11.26
N LEU A 181 13.88 3.61 -11.43
CA LEU A 181 12.97 3.05 -10.43
C LEU A 181 12.56 1.61 -10.77
N ASN A 182 13.19 0.99 -11.77
CA ASN A 182 12.99 -0.40 -12.17
C ASN A 182 14.31 -1.15 -12.00
N PHE A 183 14.39 -2.03 -10.99
CA PHE A 183 15.64 -2.69 -10.59
C PHE A 183 15.73 -4.10 -11.16
N PRO A 184 16.87 -4.52 -11.73
CA PRO A 184 17.05 -5.90 -12.18
C PRO A 184 16.87 -6.93 -11.05
N GLY A 185 16.18 -8.03 -11.35
CA GLY A 185 15.89 -9.08 -10.37
C GLY A 185 14.76 -8.75 -9.39
N GLU A 186 14.01 -7.69 -9.67
CA GLU A 186 12.86 -7.29 -8.86
C GLU A 186 11.63 -6.96 -9.70
N THR A 187 10.48 -7.33 -9.15
CA THR A 187 9.17 -6.94 -9.65
C THR A 187 8.56 -5.91 -8.72
N GLN A 188 8.10 -4.81 -9.29
CA GLN A 188 7.38 -3.77 -8.58
C GLN A 188 5.87 -4.00 -8.70
N TYR A 189 5.15 -3.79 -7.60
CA TYR A 189 3.70 -3.90 -7.52
C TYR A 189 3.11 -2.59 -7.01
N ALA A 190 2.00 -2.18 -7.63
CA ALA A 190 1.15 -1.13 -7.08
C ALA A 190 0.16 -1.77 -6.10
N VAL A 191 0.17 -1.29 -4.86
CA VAL A 191 -0.72 -1.74 -3.80
C VAL A 191 -1.56 -0.55 -3.35
N GLU A 192 -2.87 -0.67 -3.52
CA GLU A 192 -3.82 0.25 -2.94
C GLU A 192 -3.95 -0.06 -1.45
N VAL A 193 -3.83 0.98 -0.63
CA VAL A 193 -3.74 0.88 0.83
C VAL A 193 -4.78 1.76 1.51
N ILE A 194 -5.17 1.37 2.72
CA ILE A 194 -5.92 2.20 3.66
C ILE A 194 -4.99 2.53 4.83
N ASP A 195 -4.82 3.82 5.09
CA ASP A 195 -3.93 4.31 6.13
C ASP A 195 -4.38 5.67 6.67
N CYS A 196 -3.72 6.13 7.73
CA CYS A 196 -3.80 7.51 8.20
C CYS A 196 -2.42 8.16 8.01
N THR A 197 -2.30 9.22 7.21
CA THR A 197 -1.01 9.87 6.90
C THR A 197 -1.12 11.40 6.88
N SER A 198 -0.02 12.08 7.20
CA SER A 198 0.14 13.54 7.01
C SER A 198 0.63 13.91 5.59
N ASP A 199 1.04 12.92 4.79
CA ASP A 199 1.58 13.10 3.43
C ASP A 199 0.88 12.13 2.48
N PRO A 200 -0.25 12.50 1.85
CA PRO A 200 -1.00 11.61 0.95
C PRO A 200 -0.16 10.98 -0.17
N HIS A 201 -0.62 9.85 -0.69
CA HIS A 201 0.12 9.04 -1.66
C HIS A 201 0.02 9.58 -3.09
N GLY A 202 0.86 10.53 -3.43
CA GLY A 202 1.05 10.99 -4.81
C GLY A 202 1.07 12.50 -4.93
N VAL A 203 1.26 12.98 -6.16
CA VAL A 203 1.04 14.40 -6.51
C VAL A 203 0.00 14.48 -7.61
N LEU A 204 -1.08 15.23 -7.37
CA LEU A 204 -2.10 15.45 -8.39
C LEU A 204 -1.49 16.14 -9.63
N GLY A 205 -1.89 15.69 -10.83
CA GLY A 205 -1.43 16.27 -12.10
C GLY A 205 -0.02 15.86 -12.53
N VAL A 206 0.70 15.04 -11.76
CA VAL A 206 2.04 14.54 -12.11
C VAL A 206 1.98 13.09 -12.59
N GLY A 207 2.65 12.78 -13.70
CA GLY A 207 2.80 11.40 -14.17
C GLY A 207 1.47 10.66 -14.32
N ASN A 208 1.40 9.42 -13.84
CA ASN A 208 0.21 8.57 -13.96
C ASN A 208 -0.70 8.62 -12.72
N TYR A 209 -0.82 9.78 -12.08
CA TYR A 209 -1.62 9.96 -10.87
C TYR A 209 -3.06 9.42 -11.02
N HIS A 210 -3.72 9.71 -12.15
CA HIS A 210 -5.11 9.32 -12.39
C HIS A 210 -5.37 7.80 -12.34
N ALA A 211 -4.35 6.97 -12.59
CA ALA A 211 -4.48 5.51 -12.48
C ALA A 211 -4.29 5.00 -11.03
N TYR A 212 -3.70 5.82 -10.16
CA TYR A 212 -3.33 5.51 -8.79
C TYR A 212 -3.59 6.71 -7.86
N PRO A 213 -4.84 7.20 -7.79
CA PRO A 213 -5.15 8.40 -7.01
C PRO A 213 -5.06 8.13 -5.51
N ASP A 214 -4.94 9.20 -4.75
CA ASP A 214 -5.24 9.25 -3.32
C ASP A 214 -6.53 10.06 -3.12
N ILE A 215 -7.51 9.51 -2.40
CA ILE A 215 -8.81 10.19 -2.23
C ILE A 215 -8.74 11.45 -1.37
N ARG A 216 -7.63 11.66 -0.66
CA ARG A 216 -7.38 12.86 0.14
C ARG A 216 -6.86 14.03 -0.70
N LEU A 217 -6.39 13.76 -1.91
CA LEU A 217 -5.89 14.76 -2.86
C LEU A 217 -7.02 15.13 -3.83
N ILE A 218 -7.70 16.26 -3.57
CA ILE A 218 -8.92 16.65 -4.29
C ILE A 218 -8.58 17.47 -5.53
N ASP A 219 -7.78 18.52 -5.36
CA ASP A 219 -7.42 19.46 -6.43
C ASP A 219 -6.03 20.09 -6.27
N GLY A 220 -5.18 19.56 -5.37
CA GLY A 220 -3.83 20.09 -5.12
C GLY A 220 -3.80 21.33 -4.23
N VAL A 221 -4.96 21.92 -3.93
CA VAL A 221 -5.13 23.09 -3.04
C VAL A 221 -5.91 22.70 -1.79
N ASN A 222 -6.87 21.78 -1.93
CA ASN A 222 -7.77 21.28 -0.90
C ASN A 222 -7.39 19.87 -0.42
N ASP A 223 -6.11 19.54 -0.55
CA ASP A 223 -5.52 18.28 -0.11
C ASP A 223 -5.61 18.14 1.42
N ARG A 224 -5.76 16.90 1.89
CA ARG A 224 -6.06 16.60 3.30
C ARG A 224 -5.11 15.54 3.84
N GLU A 225 -4.80 15.65 5.12
CA GLU A 225 -4.20 14.57 5.89
C GLU A 225 -5.27 13.65 6.49
N GLY A 226 -4.85 12.63 7.23
CA GLY A 226 -5.74 11.73 7.94
C GLY A 226 -6.00 10.42 7.21
N VAL A 227 -7.13 9.78 7.51
CA VAL A 227 -7.51 8.47 6.98
C VAL A 227 -7.95 8.58 5.53
N GLY A 228 -7.46 7.70 4.67
CA GLY A 228 -7.85 7.65 3.26
C GLY A 228 -7.38 6.40 2.54
N PHE A 229 -7.56 6.41 1.23
CA PHE A 229 -7.00 5.42 0.31
C PHE A 229 -5.92 6.08 -0.53
N GLY A 230 -4.84 5.36 -0.76
CA GLY A 230 -3.84 5.75 -1.73
C GLY A 230 -3.06 4.54 -2.23
N HIS A 231 -1.95 4.79 -2.93
CA HIS A 231 -1.20 3.73 -3.57
C HIS A 231 0.28 3.80 -3.21
N MET A 232 0.79 2.76 -2.56
CA MET A 232 2.22 2.57 -2.32
C MET A 232 2.78 1.55 -3.31
N MET A 233 4.07 1.65 -3.64
CA MET A 233 4.72 0.62 -4.43
C MET A 233 5.64 -0.23 -3.58
N PHE A 234 5.55 -1.52 -3.77
CA PHE A 234 6.41 -2.50 -3.13
C PHE A 234 7.18 -3.28 -4.19
N TYR A 235 8.45 -3.49 -3.92
CA TYR A 235 9.34 -4.28 -4.77
C TYR A 235 9.56 -5.62 -4.08
N VAL A 236 9.56 -6.68 -4.89
CA VAL A 236 9.88 -8.03 -4.43
C VAL A 236 10.97 -8.64 -5.28
N SER A 237 11.76 -9.52 -4.68
CA SER A 237 12.75 -10.32 -5.37
C SER A 237 12.07 -11.30 -6.32
N ASP A 238 12.51 -11.37 -7.58
CA ASP A 238 11.95 -12.30 -8.57
C ASP A 238 12.17 -13.77 -8.19
N SER A 239 13.24 -14.07 -7.45
CA SER A 239 13.60 -15.43 -7.05
C SER A 239 12.88 -15.92 -5.79
N THR A 240 12.50 -15.02 -4.89
CA THR A 240 11.93 -15.39 -3.57
C THR A 240 10.50 -14.88 -3.35
N GLY A 241 10.09 -13.83 -4.07
CA GLY A 241 8.84 -13.12 -3.83
C GLY A 241 8.81 -12.31 -2.53
N ALA A 242 9.94 -12.24 -1.79
CA ALA A 242 10.05 -11.48 -0.56
C ALA A 242 10.22 -9.99 -0.85
N PHE A 243 9.74 -9.13 0.06
CA PHE A 243 9.92 -7.69 -0.03
C PHE A 243 11.40 -7.31 -0.09
N THR A 244 11.76 -6.44 -1.03
CA THR A 244 13.13 -5.91 -1.16
C THR A 244 13.17 -4.41 -0.95
N ARG A 245 12.13 -3.68 -1.37
CA ARG A 245 12.05 -2.20 -1.29
C ARG A 245 10.61 -1.73 -1.23
N TYR A 246 10.43 -0.46 -0.92
CA TYR A 246 9.17 0.26 -1.18
C TYR A 246 9.45 1.70 -1.63
N ARG A 247 8.42 2.34 -2.18
CA ARG A 247 8.35 3.80 -2.33
C ARG A 247 6.95 4.30 -2.02
N TRP A 248 6.87 5.58 -1.66
CA TRP A 248 5.65 6.17 -1.12
C TRP A 248 4.47 6.20 -2.08
N SER A 249 4.70 6.46 -3.37
CA SER A 249 3.63 6.55 -4.36
C SER A 249 4.10 6.22 -5.79
N VAL A 250 3.23 6.41 -6.79
CA VAL A 250 3.60 6.25 -8.21
C VAL A 250 4.47 7.38 -8.77
N ASN A 251 4.38 8.58 -8.19
CA ASN A 251 4.82 9.81 -8.85
C ASN A 251 5.43 10.86 -7.89
N THR A 252 5.55 10.58 -6.60
CA THR A 252 6.32 11.43 -5.68
C THR A 252 7.78 10.99 -5.65
N SER A 253 8.68 11.92 -5.97
CA SER A 253 10.13 11.73 -5.83
C SER A 253 10.64 12.12 -4.43
N SER A 254 9.81 12.74 -3.58
CA SER A 254 10.21 13.37 -2.30
C SER A 254 10.84 12.41 -1.29
N THR A 255 10.70 11.09 -1.46
CA THR A 255 11.28 10.09 -0.55
C THR A 255 12.10 8.99 -1.23
N GLY A 256 12.25 9.01 -2.57
CA GLY A 256 12.98 7.97 -3.30
C GLY A 256 12.45 6.54 -3.04
N THR A 257 13.31 5.54 -3.20
CA THR A 257 13.01 4.14 -2.84
C THR A 257 13.85 3.74 -1.64
N TYR A 258 13.27 3.00 -0.69
CA TYR A 258 14.01 2.45 0.45
C TYR A 258 14.05 0.94 0.37
N THR A 259 15.25 0.38 0.49
CA THR A 259 15.44 -1.06 0.64
C THR A 259 15.02 -1.54 2.02
N VAL A 260 14.71 -2.83 2.16
CA VAL A 260 14.43 -3.45 3.47
C VAL A 260 15.63 -3.41 4.43
N ALA A 261 16.85 -3.22 3.94
CA ALA A 261 18.02 -2.97 4.77
C ALA A 261 18.03 -1.56 5.37
N GLN A 262 17.55 -0.56 4.62
CA GLN A 262 17.44 0.83 5.08
C GLN A 262 16.20 1.04 5.96
N ARG A 263 15.05 0.56 5.50
CA ARG A 263 13.76 0.69 6.16
C ARG A 263 13.07 -0.67 6.15
N PRO A 264 13.26 -1.48 7.20
CA PRO A 264 12.76 -2.83 7.22
C PRO A 264 11.24 -2.92 7.11
N ILE A 265 10.76 -3.93 6.36
CA ILE A 265 9.34 -4.20 6.12
C ILE A 265 8.98 -5.55 6.73
N ALA A 266 7.79 -5.66 7.30
CA ALA A 266 7.16 -6.93 7.62
C ALA A 266 5.65 -6.84 7.37
N ALA A 267 5.04 -7.91 6.92
CA ALA A 267 3.59 -7.97 6.71
C ALA A 267 2.97 -9.12 7.52
N ALA A 268 1.73 -8.91 7.96
CA ALA A 268 0.99 -9.89 8.72
C ALA A 268 -0.52 -9.76 8.51
N ARG A 269 -1.23 -10.87 8.70
CA ARG A 269 -2.69 -10.94 8.72
C ARG A 269 -3.16 -11.09 10.15
N PHE A 270 -4.09 -10.23 10.58
CA PHE A 270 -4.75 -10.43 11.87
C PHE A 270 -5.65 -11.66 11.78
N THR A 271 -5.40 -12.64 12.64
CA THR A 271 -6.22 -13.85 12.75
C THR A 271 -7.05 -13.70 14.01
N ALA A 272 -8.25 -13.14 13.88
CA ALA A 272 -9.19 -13.14 14.98
C ALA A 272 -9.35 -14.59 15.47
N THR A 273 -9.11 -14.85 16.75
CA THR A 273 -9.57 -16.10 17.34
C THR A 273 -11.08 -16.08 17.22
N ALA A 274 -11.66 -17.03 16.49
CA ALA A 274 -13.10 -17.20 16.49
C ALA A 274 -13.52 -17.37 17.94
N SER A 275 -14.38 -16.47 18.45
CA SER A 275 -15.08 -16.72 19.70
C SER A 275 -15.75 -18.09 19.53
N ALA A 276 -15.38 -19.05 20.36
CA ALA A 276 -16.12 -20.31 20.41
C ALA A 276 -17.61 -19.96 20.65
N PRO A 277 -18.54 -20.57 19.90
CA PRO A 277 -19.97 -20.34 20.07
C PRO A 277 -20.44 -20.69 21.48
#